data_AF-A0A4Y2T6X7-F1
#
_entry.id   AF-A0A4Y2T6X7-F1
#
_cell.length_a   1.000
_cell.length_b   1.000
_cell.length_c   1.000
_cell.angle_alpha   90.00
_cell.angle_beta   90.00
_cell.angle_gamma   90.00
#
_symmetry.space_group_name_H-M   'P 1'
#
loop_
_entity.id
_entity.type
_entity.pdbx_description
1 polymer ?
#
loop_
_entity_poly.entity_id
_entity_poly.type
_entity_poly.pdbx_seq_one_letter_code
_entity_poly.pdbx_strand_id
1 'polypeptide(L)'
;MVIQSEVMNFIDNIPNKNLSKDNRKTLREYMMDFMSVVARQQVVMCMILGKCHEQTDLIEHNLEGLRSTNEESIKMNFSAATKIRSRSRSRSRGREGDEGKLVLLYPKKEGEKININKKLQETIDPAKIKVGIRNIKNLNKGGILIECAKEDEIDKLRAEVESNENLREDIVIRRPIKVRPNLIIYRVEEDLDIEESIVNLRDQNEELKEGDLKHEYIMKTNKGNHWIVSIYPETFQKIIKLGKVNLGWYRLRIREFIKRRQCFKCFRFGHIAKNCSKRDILTCMKCGEEGHLIKDCNKEQRCINCHNIKERQNLKLNLKHDV
;
A
#
# COMPACT_ATOMS: atom_id res chain seq x y z
N MET A 1 27.43 17.50 51.49
CA MET A 1 28.01 17.50 52.86
C MET A 1 27.33 18.49 53.78
N VAL A 2 26.98 19.72 53.35
CA VAL A 2 26.32 20.74 54.20
C VAL A 2 25.03 20.23 54.86
N ILE A 3 24.12 19.67 54.08
CA ILE A 3 22.81 19.16 54.56
C ILE A 3 22.96 18.01 55.57
N GLN A 4 23.94 17.12 55.38
CA GLN A 4 24.18 16.02 56.33
C GLN A 4 24.61 16.56 57.70
N SER A 5 25.47 17.58 57.72
CA SER A 5 25.92 18.18 58.98
C SER A 5 24.78 18.91 59.72
N GLU A 6 23.89 19.57 58.99
CA GLU A 6 22.74 20.27 59.56
C GLU A 6 21.71 19.31 60.16
N VAL A 7 21.42 18.20 59.47
CA VAL A 7 20.50 17.17 59.97
C VAL A 7 21.05 16.49 61.23
N MET A 8 22.37 16.23 61.29
CA MET A 8 22.97 15.67 62.49
C MET A 8 22.98 16.64 63.66
N ASN A 9 23.33 17.90 63.41
CA ASN A 9 23.26 18.96 64.41
C ASN A 9 21.83 19.16 64.93
N PHE A 10 20.82 19.02 64.07
CA PHE A 10 19.42 19.07 64.50
C PHE A 10 19.09 17.93 65.47
N ILE A 11 19.45 16.69 65.12
CA ILE A 11 19.19 15.50 65.96
C ILE A 11 19.88 15.64 67.32
N ASP A 12 21.09 16.19 67.35
CA ASP A 12 21.88 16.38 68.57
C ASP A 12 21.31 17.42 69.53
N ASN A 13 20.67 18.46 69.00
CA ASN A 13 20.09 19.54 69.78
C ASN A 13 18.67 19.24 70.30
N ILE A 14 18.12 18.04 70.06
CA ILE A 14 16.82 17.64 70.61
C ILE A 14 16.95 17.48 72.14
N PRO A 15 16.07 18.08 72.96
CA PRO A 15 16.13 17.94 74.43
C PRO A 15 15.91 16.50 74.90
N ASN A 16 16.65 16.05 75.93
CA ASN A 16 16.55 14.68 76.47
C ASN A 16 15.18 14.32 77.06
N LYS A 17 14.36 15.31 77.45
CA LYS A 17 12.97 15.11 77.87
C LYS A 17 12.07 14.57 76.74
N ASN A 18 12.46 14.79 75.49
CA ASN A 18 11.70 14.41 74.30
C ASN A 18 12.31 13.21 73.56
N LEU A 19 13.60 12.90 73.76
CA LEU A 19 14.28 11.80 73.10
C LEU A 19 15.40 11.24 74.00
N SER A 20 15.28 9.97 74.38
CA SER A 20 16.31 9.28 75.17
C SER A 20 17.62 9.19 74.37
N LYS A 21 18.74 8.98 75.09
CA LYS A 21 20.06 8.85 74.46
C LYS A 21 20.12 7.67 73.48
N ASP A 22 19.50 6.54 73.82
CA ASP A 22 19.47 5.35 72.98
C ASP A 22 18.62 5.59 71.72
N ASN A 23 17.43 6.18 71.86
CA ASN A 23 16.58 6.52 70.72
C ASN A 23 17.22 7.56 69.80
N ARG A 24 18.02 8.50 70.35
CA ARG A 24 18.79 9.46 69.55
C ARG A 24 19.88 8.76 68.72
N LYS A 25 20.53 7.75 69.28
CA LYS A 25 21.52 6.95 68.55
C LYS A 25 20.86 6.18 67.41
N THR A 26 19.73 5.51 67.66
CA THR A 26 18.99 4.78 66.62
C THR A 26 18.45 5.69 65.52
N LEU A 27 17.90 6.86 65.88
CA LEU A 27 17.42 7.85 64.90
C LEU A 27 18.56 8.36 64.02
N ARG A 28 19.74 8.58 64.61
CA ARG A 28 20.94 8.97 63.88
C ARG A 28 21.35 7.90 62.87
N GLU A 29 21.36 6.63 63.28
CA GLU A 29 21.70 5.50 62.39
C GLU A 29 20.74 5.43 61.20
N TYR A 30 19.42 5.48 61.42
CA TYR A 30 18.45 5.49 60.33
C TYR A 30 18.60 6.68 59.39
N MET A 31 18.91 7.86 59.93
CA MET A 31 19.08 9.06 59.11
C MET A 31 20.38 9.02 58.29
N MET A 32 21.46 8.40 58.81
CA MET A 32 22.66 8.13 58.01
C MET A 32 22.35 7.19 56.84
N ASP A 33 21.61 6.10 57.10
CA ASP A 33 21.25 5.14 56.07
C ASP A 33 20.39 5.78 54.98
N PHE A 34 19.39 6.58 55.38
CA PHE A 34 18.55 7.34 54.44
C PHE A 34 19.39 8.29 53.59
N MET A 35 20.29 9.08 54.20
CA MET A 35 21.16 10.01 53.47
C MET A 35 22.12 9.29 52.51
N SER A 36 22.57 8.08 52.87
CA SER A 36 23.37 7.22 51.99
C SER A 36 22.56 6.76 50.76
N VAL A 37 21.28 6.44 50.91
CA VAL A 37 20.40 6.10 49.78
C VAL A 37 20.19 7.30 48.85
N VAL A 38 19.92 8.49 49.41
CA VAL A 38 19.74 9.74 48.64
C VAL A 38 21.01 10.07 47.84
N ALA A 39 22.19 9.93 48.45
CA ALA A 39 23.46 10.15 47.75
C ALA A 39 23.66 9.20 46.55
N ARG A 40 23.30 7.91 46.69
CA ARG A 40 23.35 6.94 45.59
C ARG A 40 22.39 7.30 44.46
N GLN A 41 21.16 7.73 44.78
CA GLN A 41 20.19 8.17 43.79
C GLN A 41 20.67 9.41 43.02
N GLN A 42 21.32 10.36 43.70
CA GLN A 42 21.88 11.56 43.07
C GLN A 42 22.97 11.22 42.06
N VAL A 43 23.86 10.26 42.38
CA VAL A 43 24.90 9.79 41.44
C VAL A 43 24.28 9.17 40.19
N VAL A 44 23.26 8.33 40.34
CA VAL A 44 22.56 7.71 39.21
C VAL A 44 21.88 8.76 38.33
N MET A 45 21.24 9.77 38.93
CA MET A 45 20.63 10.88 38.20
C MET A 45 21.67 11.67 37.39
N CYS A 46 22.84 11.97 37.96
CA CYS A 46 23.93 12.62 37.23
C CYS A 46 24.43 11.78 36.05
N MET A 47 24.55 10.45 36.22
CA MET A 47 24.94 9.55 35.13
C MET A 47 23.91 9.51 34.00
N ILE A 48 22.61 9.49 34.33
CA ILE A 48 21.53 9.49 33.33
C ILE A 48 21.53 10.83 32.58
N LEU A 49 21.61 11.96 33.30
CA LEU A 49 21.65 13.29 32.69
C LEU A 49 22.85 13.45 31.75
N GLY A 50 24.03 12.93 32.12
CA GLY A 50 25.20 12.92 31.24
C GLY A 50 24.97 12.15 29.94
N LYS A 51 24.42 10.92 30.02
CA LYS A 51 24.09 10.11 28.84
C LYS A 51 23.04 10.77 27.95
N CYS A 52 22.05 11.45 28.54
CA CYS A 52 21.07 12.21 27.78
C CYS A 52 21.73 13.37 27.02
N HIS A 53 22.70 14.07 27.62
CA HIS A 53 23.43 15.15 26.96
C HIS A 53 24.24 14.64 25.77
N GLU A 54 25.02 13.57 25.94
CA GLU A 54 25.80 12.94 24.85
C GLU A 54 24.91 12.50 23.67
N GLN A 55 23.72 11.96 23.96
CA GLN A 55 22.77 11.61 22.91
C GLN A 55 22.22 12.83 22.18
N THR A 56 22.03 13.94 22.89
CA THR A 56 21.55 15.20 22.31
C THR A 56 22.60 15.78 21.35
N ASP A 57 23.87 15.83 21.78
CA ASP A 57 25.00 16.28 20.97
C ASP A 57 25.18 15.41 19.72
N LEU A 58 25.03 14.09 19.85
CA LEU A 58 25.11 13.17 18.72
C LEU A 58 23.97 13.40 17.71
N ILE A 59 22.76 13.72 18.18
CA ILE A 59 21.63 14.04 17.32
C ILE A 59 21.86 15.37 16.60
N GLU A 60 22.36 16.39 17.28
CA GLU A 60 22.69 17.69 16.67
C GLU A 60 23.80 17.57 15.61
N HIS A 61 24.89 16.85 15.91
CA HIS A 61 25.95 16.58 14.95
C HIS A 61 25.44 15.83 13.71
N ASN A 62 24.56 14.84 13.89
CA ASN A 62 23.96 14.13 12.76
C ASN A 62 23.01 15.02 11.94
N LEU A 63 22.27 15.93 12.59
CA LEU A 63 21.43 16.91 11.91
C LEU A 63 22.27 17.92 11.10
N GLU A 64 23.40 18.37 11.63
CA GLU A 64 24.34 19.22 10.89
C GLU A 64 24.94 18.50 9.68
N GLY A 65 25.33 17.22 9.84
CA GLY A 65 25.81 16.39 8.72
C GLY A 65 24.74 16.18 7.63
N LEU A 66 23.46 16.10 7.99
CA LEU A 66 22.36 16.03 7.03
C LEU A 66 22.09 17.37 6.34
N ARG A 67 22.37 18.50 6.99
CA ARG A 67 22.23 19.84 6.39
C ARG A 67 23.38 20.14 5.43
N SER A 68 24.62 19.81 5.80
CA SER A 68 25.80 20.03 4.94
C SER A 68 25.80 19.12 3.70
N THR A 69 25.32 17.87 3.80
CA THR A 69 25.15 16.98 2.64
C THR A 69 24.11 17.47 1.63
N ASN A 70 23.15 18.31 2.07
CA ASN A 70 22.19 18.98 1.18
C ASN A 70 22.77 20.22 0.48
N GLU A 71 23.80 20.86 1.05
CA GLU A 71 24.47 22.03 0.42
C GLU A 71 25.64 21.62 -0.48
N GLU A 72 26.36 20.55 -0.16
CA GLU A 72 27.48 20.03 -0.98
C GLU A 72 27.03 19.22 -2.20
N SER A 73 25.75 18.81 -2.27
CA SER A 73 25.19 18.07 -3.42
C SER A 73 24.98 18.93 -4.68
N ILE A 74 25.37 20.21 -4.68
CA ILE A 74 25.34 21.10 -5.86
C ILE A 74 26.66 21.15 -6.65
N LYS A 75 27.73 20.44 -6.26
CA LYS A 75 28.93 20.29 -7.12
C LYS A 75 29.32 18.82 -7.32
N MET A 76 28.57 18.12 -8.17
CA MET A 76 28.94 16.77 -8.60
C MET A 76 30.19 16.78 -9.47
N ASN A 77 31.28 16.19 -8.97
CA ASN A 77 32.51 15.88 -9.69
C ASN A 77 32.43 14.50 -10.39
N PHE A 78 33.19 14.35 -11.49
CA PHE A 78 33.07 13.27 -12.49
C PHE A 78 33.13 11.84 -11.92
N SER A 79 33.83 11.63 -10.81
CA SER A 79 33.92 10.34 -10.11
C SER A 79 32.63 9.92 -9.38
N ALA A 80 31.73 10.87 -9.07
CA ALA A 80 30.43 10.59 -8.46
C ALA A 80 29.41 10.08 -9.50
N ALA A 81 29.50 10.54 -10.75
CA ALA A 81 28.61 10.11 -11.84
C ALA A 81 28.79 8.63 -12.23
N THR A 82 30.00 8.08 -12.05
CA THR A 82 30.33 6.70 -12.46
C THR A 82 30.08 5.65 -11.37
N LYS A 83 29.99 6.03 -10.08
CA LYS A 83 29.76 5.09 -8.95
C LYS A 83 28.32 4.63 -8.75
N ILE A 84 27.32 5.20 -9.43
CA ILE A 84 25.90 4.81 -9.29
C ILE A 84 25.58 3.42 -9.88
N ARG A 85 26.55 2.70 -10.46
CA ARG A 85 26.35 1.36 -11.03
C ARG A 85 27.07 0.20 -10.32
N SER A 86 27.44 0.31 -9.05
CA SER A 86 27.70 -0.89 -8.24
C SER A 86 26.37 -1.49 -7.77
N ARG A 87 25.91 -2.47 -8.53
CA ARG A 87 24.70 -3.28 -8.31
C ARG A 87 24.68 -3.93 -6.92
N SER A 88 24.07 -3.29 -5.94
CA SER A 88 23.32 -4.00 -4.91
C SER A 88 21.96 -4.37 -5.51
N ARG A 89 21.80 -5.65 -5.88
CA ARG A 89 20.52 -6.25 -6.31
C ARG A 89 19.57 -6.34 -5.11
N SER A 90 19.17 -5.22 -4.55
CA SER A 90 17.96 -5.12 -3.74
C SER A 90 16.81 -4.89 -4.70
N ARG A 91 15.91 -5.88 -4.81
CA ARG A 91 14.67 -5.82 -5.57
C ARG A 91 13.95 -4.50 -5.29
N SER A 92 13.93 -3.64 -6.31
CA SER A 92 13.06 -2.48 -6.53
C SER A 92 12.14 -2.14 -5.36
N ARG A 93 12.62 -1.29 -4.43
CA ARG A 93 11.73 -0.27 -3.88
C ARG A 93 11.36 0.61 -5.07
N GLY A 94 10.10 0.54 -5.50
CA GLY A 94 9.59 1.46 -6.53
C GLY A 94 9.88 2.86 -6.05
N ARG A 95 10.76 3.58 -6.77
CA ARG A 95 10.74 5.03 -6.66
C ARG A 95 9.33 5.43 -7.07
N GLU A 96 8.68 6.29 -6.29
CA GLU A 96 7.60 7.13 -6.79
C GLU A 96 8.23 8.05 -7.85
N GLY A 97 8.55 7.46 -9.00
CA GLY A 97 8.90 8.20 -10.18
C GLY A 97 7.60 8.82 -10.67
N ASP A 98 7.65 10.13 -10.92
CA ASP A 98 6.67 10.87 -11.69
C ASP A 98 6.06 9.96 -12.78
N GLU A 99 4.83 9.49 -12.57
CA GLU A 99 4.20 8.45 -13.41
C GLU A 99 4.01 9.04 -14.81
N GLY A 100 4.91 8.73 -15.74
CA GLY A 100 4.83 9.21 -17.11
C GLY A 100 3.48 8.86 -17.72
N LYS A 101 2.93 9.77 -18.53
CA LYS A 101 1.65 9.57 -19.18
C LYS A 101 1.84 8.64 -20.39
N LEU A 102 0.93 7.69 -20.56
CA LEU A 102 1.12 6.56 -21.49
C LEU A 102 0.22 6.66 -22.72
N VAL A 103 0.77 6.29 -23.88
CA VAL A 103 0.04 6.16 -25.15
C VAL A 103 0.33 4.80 -25.77
N LEU A 104 -0.69 4.16 -26.31
CA LEU A 104 -0.59 2.90 -27.04
C LEU A 104 -0.84 3.15 -28.53
N LEU A 105 0.02 2.61 -29.37
CA LEU A 105 -0.08 2.68 -30.83
C LEU A 105 -0.20 1.25 -31.35
N TYR A 106 -1.24 0.95 -32.13
CA TYR A 106 -1.44 -0.37 -32.72
C TYR A 106 -1.61 -0.25 -34.24
N PRO A 107 -1.21 -1.26 -35.02
CA PRO A 107 -1.53 -1.30 -36.43
C PRO A 107 -3.05 -1.50 -36.62
N LYS A 108 -3.64 -0.82 -37.60
CA LYS A 108 -5.08 -0.90 -37.88
C LYS A 108 -5.49 -2.26 -38.48
N LYS A 109 -4.57 -2.92 -39.20
CA LYS A 109 -4.75 -4.26 -39.74
C LYS A 109 -4.07 -5.30 -38.84
N GLU A 110 -4.83 -6.28 -38.36
CA GLU A 110 -4.26 -7.40 -37.59
C GLU A 110 -3.47 -8.32 -38.54
N GLY A 111 -2.15 -8.44 -38.31
CA GLY A 111 -1.28 -9.40 -39.02
C GLY A 111 -0.17 -8.78 -39.87
N GLU A 112 -0.24 -7.48 -40.18
CA GLU A 112 0.87 -6.80 -40.85
C GLU A 112 2.00 -6.54 -39.83
N LYS A 113 3.19 -7.08 -40.09
CA LYS A 113 4.42 -6.73 -39.37
C LYS A 113 4.90 -5.34 -39.77
N ILE A 114 4.03 -4.32 -39.69
CA ILE A 114 4.45 -2.93 -39.85
C ILE A 114 5.35 -2.62 -38.66
N ASN A 115 6.60 -2.25 -38.92
CA ASN A 115 7.50 -1.78 -37.89
C ASN A 115 7.15 -0.32 -37.57
N ILE A 116 6.11 -0.14 -36.75
CA ILE A 116 5.55 1.18 -36.43
C ILE A 116 6.62 2.10 -35.83
N ASN A 117 7.64 1.57 -35.14
CA ASN A 117 8.74 2.38 -34.59
C ASN A 117 9.54 3.07 -35.70
N LYS A 118 9.84 2.35 -36.79
CA LYS A 118 10.60 2.92 -37.91
C LYS A 118 9.76 3.99 -38.62
N LYS A 119 8.49 3.69 -38.91
CA LYS A 119 7.57 4.67 -39.51
C LYS A 119 7.42 5.93 -38.64
N LEU A 120 7.28 5.78 -37.32
CA LEU A 120 7.21 6.91 -36.40
C LEU A 120 8.51 7.70 -36.35
N GLN A 121 9.68 7.05 -36.32
CA GLN A 121 10.98 7.72 -36.35
C GLN A 121 11.27 8.44 -37.67
N GLU A 122 10.76 7.92 -38.79
CA GLU A 122 10.92 8.52 -40.13
C GLU A 122 9.95 9.69 -40.36
N THR A 123 8.76 9.64 -39.75
CA THR A 123 7.69 10.61 -40.03
C THR A 123 7.59 11.71 -38.96
N ILE A 124 7.90 11.40 -37.70
CA ILE A 124 7.68 12.28 -36.56
C ILE A 124 9.03 12.64 -35.92
N ASP A 125 9.28 13.95 -35.80
CA ASP A 125 10.43 14.48 -35.08
C ASP A 125 9.98 15.02 -33.70
N PRO A 126 10.26 14.31 -32.59
CA PRO A 126 9.86 14.72 -31.24
C PRO A 126 10.43 16.08 -30.82
N ALA A 127 11.57 16.51 -31.39
CA ALA A 127 12.18 17.80 -31.07
C ALA A 127 11.35 18.98 -31.62
N LYS A 128 10.77 18.82 -32.82
CA LYS A 128 9.90 19.84 -33.44
C LYS A 128 8.58 20.01 -32.70
N ILE A 129 8.03 18.89 -32.22
CA ILE A 129 6.73 18.85 -31.51
C ILE A 129 6.91 19.23 -30.02
N LYS A 130 8.17 19.32 -29.56
CA LYS A 130 8.55 19.60 -28.16
C LYS A 130 7.92 18.58 -27.20
N VAL A 131 8.04 17.29 -27.55
CA VAL A 131 7.52 16.18 -26.73
C VAL A 131 8.66 15.44 -26.06
N GLY A 132 8.63 15.39 -24.73
CA GLY A 132 9.60 14.64 -23.93
C GLY A 132 9.26 13.15 -23.86
N ILE A 133 9.71 12.37 -24.84
CA ILE A 133 9.56 10.90 -24.80
C ILE A 133 10.52 10.32 -23.75
N ARG A 134 9.97 9.75 -22.68
CA ARG A 134 10.72 9.08 -21.61
C ARG A 134 11.10 7.66 -21.97
N ASN A 135 10.19 6.93 -22.61
CA ASN A 135 10.36 5.52 -22.89
C ASN A 135 9.53 5.07 -24.09
N ILE A 136 10.06 4.12 -24.86
CA ILE A 136 9.36 3.46 -25.97
C ILE A 136 9.50 1.95 -25.79
N LYS A 137 8.37 1.23 -25.73
CA LYS A 137 8.35 -0.21 -25.51
C LYS A 137 7.49 -0.92 -26.53
N ASN A 138 8.04 -1.98 -27.13
CA ASN A 138 7.28 -2.85 -28.03
C ASN A 138 6.29 -3.72 -27.24
N LEU A 139 5.08 -3.84 -27.77
CA LEU A 139 4.00 -4.66 -27.24
C LEU A 139 3.70 -5.82 -28.20
N ASN A 140 2.94 -6.79 -27.68
CA ASN A 140 2.43 -7.89 -28.49
C ASN A 140 1.50 -7.37 -29.60
N LYS A 141 1.35 -8.13 -30.69
CA LYS A 141 0.60 -7.75 -31.91
C LYS A 141 1.15 -6.50 -32.64
N GLY A 142 2.45 -6.24 -32.52
CA GLY A 142 3.11 -5.15 -33.24
C GLY A 142 2.79 -3.75 -32.70
N GLY A 143 2.18 -3.64 -31.51
CA GLY A 143 1.92 -2.35 -30.88
C GLY A 143 3.16 -1.73 -30.25
N ILE A 144 3.10 -0.43 -29.98
CA ILE A 144 4.14 0.34 -29.28
C ILE A 144 3.50 1.11 -28.14
N LEU A 145 4.19 1.15 -27.01
CA LEU A 145 3.88 2.00 -25.87
C LEU A 145 4.88 3.14 -25.82
N ILE A 146 4.38 4.37 -25.80
CA ILE A 146 5.17 5.59 -25.63
C ILE A 146 4.81 6.20 -24.27
N GLU A 147 5.84 6.48 -23.48
CA GLU A 147 5.74 7.18 -22.20
C GLU A 147 6.20 8.63 -22.38
N CYS A 148 5.32 9.58 -22.11
CA CYS A 148 5.56 11.02 -22.18
C CYS A 148 5.64 11.62 -20.77
N ALA A 149 6.22 12.81 -20.66
CA ALA A 149 6.32 13.50 -19.38
C ALA A 149 5.01 14.17 -18.95
N LYS A 150 4.23 14.68 -19.91
CA LYS A 150 2.99 15.43 -19.65
C LYS A 150 1.81 14.90 -20.47
N GLU A 151 0.59 15.24 -20.04
CA GLU A 151 -0.63 14.85 -20.76
C GLU A 151 -0.81 15.67 -22.06
N ASP A 152 -0.46 16.95 -22.05
CA ASP A 152 -0.50 17.80 -23.25
C ASP A 152 0.43 17.28 -24.38
N GLU A 153 1.52 16.61 -24.02
CA GLU A 153 2.44 16.00 -24.98
C GLU A 153 1.81 14.81 -25.72
N ILE A 154 0.92 14.07 -25.04
CA ILE A 154 0.14 12.99 -25.65
C ILE A 154 -0.80 13.55 -26.70
N ASP A 155 -1.47 14.66 -26.39
CA ASP A 155 -2.44 15.25 -27.31
C ASP A 155 -1.77 15.85 -28.54
N LYS A 156 -0.55 16.39 -28.40
CA LYS A 156 0.28 16.81 -29.53
C LYS A 156 0.71 15.62 -30.40
N LEU A 157 1.20 14.54 -29.80
CA LEU A 157 1.53 13.32 -30.54
C LEU A 157 0.32 12.74 -31.26
N ARG A 158 -0.86 12.81 -30.63
CA ARG A 158 -2.10 12.35 -31.23
C ARG A 158 -2.50 13.19 -32.42
N ALA A 159 -2.50 14.51 -32.28
CA ALA A 159 -2.81 15.43 -33.37
C ALA A 159 -1.89 15.18 -34.56
N GLU A 160 -0.58 15.03 -34.33
CA GLU A 160 0.40 14.81 -35.40
C GLU A 160 0.18 13.47 -36.15
N VAL A 161 -0.11 12.40 -35.43
CA VAL A 161 -0.41 11.10 -36.05
C VAL A 161 -1.74 11.13 -36.81
N GLU A 162 -2.73 11.90 -36.34
CA GLU A 162 -4.02 12.08 -37.01
C GLU A 162 -3.93 13.02 -38.24
N SER A 163 -3.03 14.01 -38.22
CA SER A 163 -2.78 14.92 -39.34
C SER A 163 -2.04 14.28 -40.52
N ASN A 164 -1.26 13.22 -40.27
CA ASN A 164 -0.49 12.52 -41.30
C ASN A 164 -1.31 11.38 -41.94
N GLU A 165 -1.67 11.52 -43.22
CA GLU A 165 -2.50 10.54 -43.96
C GLU A 165 -1.92 9.12 -43.91
N ASN A 166 -0.61 8.98 -44.13
CA ASN A 166 0.11 7.70 -44.09
C ASN A 166 0.10 7.03 -42.70
N LEU A 167 0.06 7.82 -41.62
CA LEU A 167 0.04 7.29 -40.25
C LEU A 167 -1.39 7.02 -39.79
N ARG A 168 -2.36 7.84 -40.20
CA ARG A 168 -3.78 7.71 -39.85
C ARG A 168 -4.43 6.46 -40.44
N GLU A 169 -4.01 6.05 -41.63
CA GLU A 169 -4.52 4.83 -42.25
C GLU A 169 -3.94 3.56 -41.60
N ASP A 170 -2.69 3.62 -41.15
CA ASP A 170 -1.96 2.45 -40.65
C ASP A 170 -2.01 2.29 -39.14
N ILE A 171 -2.16 3.37 -38.37
CA ILE A 171 -1.95 3.38 -36.92
C ILE A 171 -3.22 3.83 -36.20
N VAL A 172 -3.60 3.08 -35.18
CA VAL A 172 -4.65 3.43 -34.22
C VAL A 172 -4.00 3.78 -32.90
N ILE A 173 -4.19 5.03 -32.48
CA ILE A 173 -3.79 5.49 -31.16
C ILE A 173 -4.88 5.11 -30.15
N ARG A 174 -4.48 4.51 -29.05
CA ARG A 174 -5.33 4.20 -27.91
C ARG A 174 -4.71 4.77 -26.64
N ARG A 175 -5.54 5.37 -25.78
CA ARG A 175 -5.12 5.62 -24.40
C ARG A 175 -5.22 4.30 -23.61
N PRO A 176 -4.31 4.02 -22.68
CA PRO A 176 -4.47 2.89 -21.80
C PRO A 176 -5.75 3.06 -20.99
N ILE A 177 -6.73 2.22 -21.27
CA ILE A 177 -7.99 2.20 -20.54
C ILE A 177 -7.68 1.59 -19.18
N LYS A 178 -7.78 2.39 -18.11
CA LYS A 178 -7.75 1.86 -16.75
C LYS A 178 -8.87 0.83 -16.64
N VAL A 179 -8.55 -0.40 -16.24
CA VAL A 179 -9.56 -1.46 -16.06
C VAL A 179 -10.59 -0.95 -15.07
N ARG A 180 -11.87 -0.92 -15.47
CA ARG A 180 -12.95 -0.52 -14.58
C ARG A 180 -13.11 -1.59 -13.49
N PRO A 181 -12.87 -1.26 -12.21
CA PRO A 181 -13.12 -2.19 -11.13
C PRO A 181 -14.60 -2.46 -10.99
N ASN A 182 -14.91 -3.65 -10.48
CA ASN A 182 -16.27 -4.03 -10.13
C ASN A 182 -16.44 -3.97 -8.62
N LEU A 183 -17.56 -3.43 -8.19
CA LEU A 183 -18.01 -3.38 -6.81
C LEU A 183 -19.13 -4.40 -6.61
N ILE A 184 -19.08 -5.16 -5.52
CA ILE A 184 -20.22 -5.98 -5.07
C ILE A 184 -20.91 -5.29 -3.91
N ILE A 185 -22.21 -5.07 -4.04
CA ILE A 185 -23.11 -4.56 -3.00
C ILE A 185 -23.93 -5.75 -2.49
N TYR A 186 -23.76 -6.07 -1.21
CA TYR A 186 -24.38 -7.26 -0.62
C TYR A 186 -25.80 -6.99 -0.14
N ARG A 187 -26.68 -7.98 -0.35
CA ARG A 187 -28.07 -8.04 0.15
C ARG A 187 -28.94 -6.88 -0.33
N VAL A 188 -28.97 -6.70 -1.64
CA VAL A 188 -29.95 -5.80 -2.27
C VAL A 188 -31.33 -6.43 -2.32
N GLU A 189 -32.36 -5.62 -2.51
CA GLU A 189 -33.75 -6.05 -2.67
C GLU A 189 -33.93 -6.96 -3.90
N GLU A 190 -34.98 -7.79 -3.87
CA GLU A 190 -35.23 -8.77 -4.95
C GLU A 190 -35.71 -8.12 -6.24
N ASP A 191 -36.61 -7.16 -6.11
CA ASP A 191 -37.23 -6.41 -7.20
C ASP A 191 -36.59 -5.03 -7.34
N LEU A 192 -35.25 -5.04 -7.46
CA LEU A 192 -34.49 -3.80 -7.58
C LEU A 192 -34.67 -3.19 -8.98
N ASP A 193 -35.28 -2.00 -9.05
CA ASP A 193 -35.24 -1.17 -10.26
C ASP A 193 -33.80 -0.69 -10.48
N ILE A 194 -33.16 -1.16 -11.54
CA ILE A 194 -31.75 -0.90 -11.84
C ILE A 194 -31.52 0.57 -12.16
N GLU A 195 -32.42 1.20 -12.92
CA GLU A 195 -32.23 2.58 -13.38
C GLU A 195 -32.40 3.54 -12.21
N GLU A 196 -33.48 3.38 -11.44
CA GLU A 196 -33.72 4.18 -10.24
C GLU A 196 -32.64 3.95 -9.18
N SER A 197 -32.20 2.69 -8.99
CA SER A 197 -31.18 2.37 -7.99
C SER A 197 -29.81 2.95 -8.33
N ILE A 198 -29.46 3.09 -9.61
CA ILE A 198 -28.21 3.77 -10.00
C ILE A 198 -28.27 5.25 -9.62
N VAL A 199 -29.41 5.90 -9.86
CA VAL A 199 -29.63 7.31 -9.49
C VAL A 199 -29.56 7.46 -7.96
N ASN A 200 -30.32 6.64 -7.22
CA ASN A 200 -30.31 6.65 -5.76
C ASN A 200 -28.91 6.39 -5.19
N LEU A 201 -28.15 5.46 -5.78
CA LEU A 201 -26.79 5.18 -5.35
C LEU A 201 -25.84 6.37 -5.58
N ARG A 202 -26.03 7.16 -6.64
CA ARG A 202 -25.26 8.38 -6.89
C ARG A 202 -25.63 9.50 -5.93
N ASP A 203 -26.92 9.74 -5.77
CA ASP A 203 -27.41 10.91 -5.03
C ASP A 203 -27.21 10.78 -3.52
N GLN A 204 -27.30 9.55 -2.99
CA GLN A 204 -27.15 9.27 -1.56
C GLN A 204 -25.70 9.08 -1.09
N ASN A 205 -24.72 9.05 -1.99
CA ASN A 205 -23.30 8.84 -1.65
C ASN A 205 -22.45 9.92 -2.32
N GLU A 206 -21.86 10.82 -1.53
CA GLU A 206 -21.10 11.96 -2.05
C GLU A 206 -19.94 11.55 -2.94
N GLU A 207 -19.29 10.44 -2.63
CA GLU A 207 -18.17 9.91 -3.39
C GLU A 207 -18.58 9.39 -4.77
N LEU A 208 -19.88 9.14 -5.00
CA LEU A 208 -20.43 8.58 -6.23
C LEU A 208 -21.18 9.61 -7.11
N LYS A 209 -21.35 10.86 -6.65
CA LYS A 209 -22.11 11.91 -7.39
C LYS A 209 -21.61 12.12 -8.82
N GLU A 210 -20.30 12.22 -9.01
CA GLU A 210 -19.65 12.36 -10.32
C GLU A 210 -19.22 11.01 -10.92
N GLY A 211 -19.53 9.91 -10.23
CA GLY A 211 -19.08 8.58 -10.59
C GLY A 211 -19.84 8.02 -11.78
N ASP A 212 -19.13 7.62 -12.83
CA ASP A 212 -19.69 6.78 -13.88
C ASP A 212 -19.95 5.36 -13.35
N LEU A 213 -21.22 5.02 -13.13
CA LEU A 213 -21.68 3.73 -12.61
C LEU A 213 -22.37 2.96 -13.72
N LYS A 214 -21.99 1.71 -13.91
CA LYS A 214 -22.61 0.82 -14.89
C LYS A 214 -23.08 -0.46 -14.22
N HIS A 215 -24.34 -0.80 -14.44
CA HIS A 215 -24.87 -2.11 -14.05
C HIS A 215 -24.16 -3.24 -14.82
N GLU A 216 -23.70 -4.27 -14.10
CA GLU A 216 -23.19 -5.49 -14.72
C GLU A 216 -24.23 -6.62 -14.64
N TYR A 217 -24.58 -7.06 -13.43
CA TYR A 217 -25.64 -8.06 -13.19
C TYR A 217 -25.97 -8.17 -11.70
N ILE A 218 -27.08 -8.85 -11.38
CA ILE A 218 -27.43 -9.26 -10.01
C ILE A 218 -27.11 -10.74 -9.83
N MET A 219 -26.30 -11.05 -8.82
CA MET A 219 -25.97 -12.41 -8.41
C MET A 219 -26.94 -12.89 -7.34
N LYS A 220 -27.77 -13.89 -7.68
CA LYS A 220 -28.68 -14.54 -6.73
C LYS A 220 -27.90 -15.57 -5.91
N THR A 221 -28.04 -15.52 -4.59
CA THR A 221 -27.41 -16.48 -3.67
C THR A 221 -28.39 -16.90 -2.58
N ASN A 222 -28.12 -18.00 -1.89
CA ASN A 222 -28.93 -18.44 -0.74
C ASN A 222 -28.93 -17.45 0.44
N LYS A 223 -28.07 -16.41 0.41
CA LYS A 223 -27.95 -15.38 1.44
C LYS A 223 -28.53 -14.03 0.99
N GLY A 224 -29.30 -14.02 -0.10
CA GLY A 224 -29.89 -12.85 -0.74
C GLY A 224 -29.21 -12.45 -2.05
N ASN A 225 -29.75 -11.41 -2.68
CA ASN A 225 -29.24 -10.88 -3.95
C ASN A 225 -28.03 -9.98 -3.72
N HIS A 226 -27.05 -10.05 -4.61
CA HIS A 226 -25.87 -9.20 -4.58
C HIS A 226 -25.75 -8.46 -5.90
N TRP A 227 -25.59 -7.15 -5.84
CA TRP A 227 -25.54 -6.32 -7.05
C TRP A 227 -24.10 -6.02 -7.43
N ILE A 228 -23.76 -6.27 -8.69
CA ILE A 228 -22.42 -6.02 -9.23
C ILE A 228 -22.50 -4.80 -10.14
N VAL A 229 -21.70 -3.80 -9.81
CA VAL A 229 -21.65 -2.51 -10.49
C VAL A 229 -20.21 -2.21 -10.90
N SER A 230 -20.01 -1.86 -12.16
CA SER A 230 -18.72 -1.39 -12.67
C SER A 230 -18.57 0.10 -12.44
N ILE A 231 -17.46 0.51 -11.81
CA ILE A 231 -17.25 1.89 -11.34
C ILE A 231 -15.96 2.44 -11.94
N TYR A 232 -15.87 3.76 -12.12
CA TYR A 232 -14.62 4.40 -12.50
C TYR A 232 -13.53 4.22 -11.43
N PRO A 233 -12.25 3.96 -11.79
CA PRO A 233 -11.20 3.62 -10.82
C PRO A 233 -10.99 4.64 -9.68
N GLU A 234 -11.08 5.93 -9.97
CA GLU A 234 -10.83 6.99 -8.97
C GLU A 234 -11.95 7.04 -7.92
N THR A 235 -13.19 6.97 -8.39
CA THR A 235 -14.39 6.81 -7.56
C THR A 235 -14.33 5.53 -6.71
N PHE A 236 -13.90 4.43 -7.31
CA PHE A 236 -13.78 3.14 -6.63
C PHE A 236 -12.80 3.18 -5.44
N GLN A 237 -11.64 3.84 -5.59
CA GLN A 237 -10.67 3.97 -4.51
C GLN A 237 -11.20 4.77 -3.32
N LYS A 238 -12.09 5.74 -3.56
CA LYS A 238 -12.74 6.52 -2.49
C LYS A 238 -13.76 5.63 -1.76
N ILE A 239 -14.67 4.99 -2.49
CA ILE A 239 -15.80 4.25 -1.89
C ILE A 239 -15.34 2.96 -1.18
N ILE A 240 -14.32 2.27 -1.68
CA ILE A 240 -13.88 1.00 -1.09
C ILE A 240 -13.29 1.18 0.33
N LYS A 241 -12.71 2.35 0.62
CA LYS A 241 -12.18 2.71 1.94
C LYS A 241 -13.29 2.83 2.99
N LEU A 242 -14.48 3.26 2.57
CA LEU A 242 -15.65 3.37 3.45
C LEU A 242 -16.27 2.00 3.73
N GLY A 243 -16.24 1.09 2.75
CA GLY A 243 -16.69 -0.30 2.90
C GLY A 243 -18.21 -0.48 3.03
N LYS A 244 -18.99 0.60 2.99
CA LYS A 244 -20.45 0.61 2.98
C LYS A 244 -20.97 1.73 2.06
N VAL A 245 -22.16 1.54 1.50
CA VAL A 245 -22.89 2.53 0.68
C VAL A 245 -24.33 2.66 1.16
N ASN A 246 -24.94 3.82 0.95
CA ASN A 246 -26.36 4.03 1.14
C ASN A 246 -27.11 3.71 -0.15
N LEU A 247 -28.25 3.02 -0.04
CA LEU A 247 -29.16 2.76 -1.14
C LEU A 247 -30.60 2.71 -0.60
N GLY A 248 -31.42 3.69 -0.98
CA GLY A 248 -32.76 3.86 -0.41
C GLY A 248 -32.68 4.11 1.09
N TRP A 249 -33.30 3.23 1.87
CA TRP A 249 -33.32 3.28 3.34
C TRP A 249 -32.20 2.46 4.00
N TYR A 250 -31.36 1.78 3.20
CA TYR A 250 -30.42 0.80 3.70
C TYR A 250 -28.97 1.26 3.58
N ARG A 251 -28.15 0.84 4.54
CA ARG A 251 -26.70 0.97 4.50
C ARG A 251 -26.07 -0.38 4.23
N LEU A 252 -25.74 -0.62 2.96
CA LEU A 252 -25.29 -1.91 2.45
C LEU A 252 -23.77 -2.05 2.52
N ARG A 253 -23.29 -3.26 2.77
CA ARG A 253 -21.85 -3.56 2.76
C ARG A 253 -21.37 -3.67 1.33
N ILE A 254 -20.16 -3.16 1.07
CA ILE A 254 -19.51 -3.27 -0.24
C ILE A 254 -18.13 -3.92 -0.13
N ARG A 255 -17.70 -4.56 -1.22
CA ARG A 255 -16.33 -5.06 -1.40
C ARG A 255 -15.92 -4.97 -2.87
N GLU A 256 -14.62 -5.07 -3.12
CA GLU A 256 -14.11 -5.29 -4.47
C GLU A 256 -14.61 -6.63 -4.99
N PHE A 257 -15.22 -6.61 -6.17
CA PHE A 257 -15.65 -7.82 -6.85
C PHE A 257 -14.61 -8.23 -7.89
N ILE A 258 -13.90 -9.29 -7.59
CA ILE A 258 -12.93 -9.87 -8.51
C ILE A 258 -13.49 -11.19 -9.02
N LYS A 259 -13.85 -11.24 -10.31
CA LYS A 259 -14.28 -12.47 -10.98
C LYS A 259 -13.08 -13.41 -11.17
N ARG A 260 -12.72 -14.15 -10.13
CA ARG A 260 -11.68 -15.19 -10.19
C ARG A 260 -12.31 -16.53 -10.54
N ARG A 261 -11.78 -17.18 -11.58
CA ARG A 261 -12.13 -18.57 -11.90
C ARG A 261 -11.50 -19.48 -10.84
N GLN A 262 -12.31 -19.91 -9.87
CA GLN A 262 -11.91 -20.78 -8.78
C GLN A 262 -12.60 -22.15 -8.90
N CYS A 263 -11.86 -23.20 -8.57
CA CYS A 263 -12.39 -24.54 -8.50
C CYS A 263 -13.09 -24.76 -7.16
N PHE A 264 -14.39 -25.09 -7.15
CA PHE A 264 -15.14 -25.35 -5.91
C PHE A 264 -14.82 -26.70 -5.23
N LYS A 265 -13.94 -27.52 -5.83
CA LYS A 265 -13.47 -28.79 -5.19
C LYS A 265 -12.17 -28.60 -4.42
N CYS A 266 -11.17 -27.98 -5.04
CA CYS A 266 -9.84 -27.79 -4.44
C CYS A 266 -9.52 -26.34 -4.05
N PHE A 267 -10.44 -25.41 -4.29
CA PHE A 267 -10.34 -23.96 -4.00
C PHE A 267 -9.16 -23.23 -4.67
N ARG A 268 -8.50 -23.88 -5.64
CA ARG A 268 -7.41 -23.28 -6.43
C ARG A 268 -7.95 -22.48 -7.62
N PHE A 269 -7.22 -21.44 -8.00
CA PHE A 269 -7.54 -20.64 -9.18
C PHE A 269 -7.12 -21.31 -10.51
N GLY A 270 -7.73 -20.88 -11.61
CA GLY A 270 -7.33 -21.22 -12.98
C GLY A 270 -8.16 -22.32 -13.66
N HIS A 271 -8.99 -23.05 -12.91
CA HIS A 271 -9.86 -24.10 -13.45
C HIS A 271 -11.20 -24.16 -12.70
N ILE A 272 -12.17 -24.85 -13.29
CA ILE A 272 -13.48 -25.13 -12.67
C ILE A 272 -13.51 -26.56 -12.12
N ALA A 273 -14.46 -26.86 -11.23
CA ALA A 273 -14.61 -28.18 -10.61
C ALA A 273 -14.63 -29.36 -11.60
N LYS A 274 -15.27 -29.18 -12.77
CA LYS A 274 -15.33 -30.19 -13.85
C LYS A 274 -13.94 -30.58 -14.38
N ASN A 275 -13.00 -29.63 -14.39
CA ASN A 275 -11.65 -29.79 -14.91
C ASN A 275 -10.62 -29.99 -13.77
N CYS A 276 -11.08 -30.26 -12.54
CA CYS A 276 -10.18 -30.50 -11.43
C CYS A 276 -9.49 -31.86 -11.61
N SER A 277 -8.17 -31.91 -11.37
CA SER A 277 -7.41 -33.17 -11.32
C SER A 277 -7.70 -33.98 -10.05
N LYS A 278 -8.12 -33.31 -8.97
CA LYS A 278 -8.49 -33.91 -7.68
C LYS A 278 -10.00 -34.10 -7.59
N ARG A 279 -10.58 -34.97 -8.44
CA ARG A 279 -12.04 -35.09 -8.57
C ARG A 279 -12.71 -35.71 -7.34
N ASP A 280 -12.03 -36.65 -6.69
CA ASP A 280 -12.58 -37.49 -5.62
C ASP A 280 -12.06 -37.07 -4.23
N ILE A 281 -11.20 -36.06 -4.19
CA ILE A 281 -10.60 -35.58 -2.95
C ILE A 281 -11.38 -34.39 -2.45
N LEU A 282 -11.96 -34.56 -1.27
CA LEU A 282 -12.66 -33.51 -0.57
C LEU A 282 -11.65 -32.57 0.11
N THR A 283 -11.60 -31.30 -0.30
CA THR A 283 -10.75 -30.29 0.34
C THR A 283 -11.61 -29.42 1.27
N CYS A 284 -11.09 -29.08 2.45
CA CYS A 284 -11.75 -28.18 3.38
C CYS A 284 -11.52 -26.72 2.96
N MET A 285 -12.60 -25.94 2.82
CA MET A 285 -12.54 -24.52 2.46
C MET A 285 -11.87 -23.66 3.54
N LYS A 286 -11.95 -24.05 4.82
CA LYS A 286 -11.42 -23.29 5.96
C LYS A 286 -9.91 -23.43 6.10
N CYS A 287 -9.38 -24.65 6.07
CA CYS A 287 -7.96 -24.91 6.32
C CYS A 287 -7.16 -25.34 5.08
N GLY A 288 -7.83 -25.67 3.97
CA GLY A 288 -7.19 -26.09 2.73
C GLY A 288 -6.68 -27.53 2.71
N GLU A 289 -6.96 -28.33 3.75
CA GLU A 289 -6.54 -29.72 3.84
C GLU A 289 -7.58 -30.69 3.27
N GLU A 290 -7.15 -31.91 3.00
CA GLU A 290 -7.96 -32.95 2.37
C GLU A 290 -8.63 -33.87 3.41
N GLY A 291 -9.76 -34.47 3.04
CA GLY A 291 -10.43 -35.53 3.82
C GLY A 291 -11.57 -35.11 4.74
N HIS A 292 -11.94 -33.82 4.83
CA HIS A 292 -13.04 -33.36 5.69
C HIS A 292 -13.75 -32.10 5.19
N LEU A 293 -15.04 -31.94 5.54
CA LEU A 293 -15.83 -30.75 5.21
C LEU A 293 -15.54 -29.63 6.20
N ILE A 294 -15.94 -28.40 5.83
CA ILE A 294 -15.80 -27.23 6.72
C ILE A 294 -16.50 -27.43 8.08
N LYS A 295 -17.59 -28.19 8.10
CA LYS A 295 -18.37 -28.49 9.31
C LYS A 295 -17.60 -29.34 10.32
N ASP A 296 -16.69 -30.19 9.83
CA ASP A 296 -15.90 -31.12 10.63
C ASP A 296 -14.47 -30.59 10.87
N CYS A 297 -14.22 -29.31 10.53
CA CYS A 297 -12.88 -28.72 10.55
C CYS A 297 -12.54 -28.10 11.91
N ASN A 298 -11.67 -28.77 12.64
CA ASN A 298 -11.13 -28.30 13.93
C ASN A 298 -9.88 -27.42 13.80
N LYS A 299 -9.44 -27.12 12.57
CA LYS A 299 -8.22 -26.33 12.30
C LYS A 299 -8.52 -24.84 12.15
N GLU A 300 -7.49 -24.03 12.37
CA GLU A 300 -7.56 -22.59 12.09
C GLU A 300 -7.70 -22.30 10.60
N GLN A 301 -8.21 -21.10 10.29
CA GLN A 301 -8.37 -20.63 8.93
C GLN A 301 -7.02 -20.45 8.23
N ARG A 302 -6.88 -21.05 7.06
CA ARG A 302 -5.66 -21.05 6.25
C ARG A 302 -5.99 -21.08 4.77
N CYS A 303 -5.61 -20.03 4.06
CA CYS A 303 -5.80 -19.94 2.61
C CYS A 303 -4.86 -20.90 1.86
N ILE A 304 -5.45 -21.87 1.15
CA ILE A 304 -4.71 -22.85 0.34
C ILE A 304 -3.88 -22.18 -0.76
N ASN A 305 -4.38 -21.09 -1.37
CA ASN A 305 -3.69 -20.39 -2.44
C ASN A 305 -2.43 -19.66 -1.94
N CYS A 306 -2.55 -18.90 -0.84
CA CYS A 306 -1.41 -18.21 -0.24
C CYS A 306 -0.39 -19.20 0.34
N HIS A 307 -0.86 -20.34 0.87
CA HIS A 307 0.05 -21.40 1.32
C HIS A 307 0.89 -21.95 0.16
N ASN A 308 0.27 -22.34 -0.95
CA ASN A 308 0.97 -22.84 -2.13
C ASN A 308 1.97 -21.82 -2.70
N ILE A 309 1.60 -20.53 -2.74
CA ILE A 309 2.49 -19.47 -3.23
C ILE A 309 3.67 -19.27 -2.27
N LYS A 310 3.41 -19.27 -0.95
CA LYS A 310 4.45 -19.18 0.08
C LYS A 310 5.47 -20.29 -0.08
N GLU A 311 5.05 -21.54 -0.31
CA GLU A 311 5.97 -22.66 -0.54
C GLU A 311 6.76 -22.50 -1.85
N ARG A 312 6.09 -22.13 -2.94
CA ARG A 312 6.74 -22.02 -4.27
C ARG A 312 7.71 -20.87 -4.39
N GLN A 313 7.43 -19.74 -3.73
CA GLN A 313 8.16 -18.48 -3.91
C GLN A 313 8.87 -17.99 -2.64
N ASN A 314 8.78 -18.74 -1.54
CA ASN A 314 9.35 -18.42 -0.24
C ASN A 314 8.98 -17.00 0.25
N LEU A 315 7.71 -16.64 0.09
CA LEU A 315 7.18 -15.31 0.43
C LEU A 315 6.57 -15.27 1.84
N LYS A 316 6.72 -14.12 2.52
CA LYS A 316 6.03 -13.87 3.80
C LYS A 316 4.59 -13.40 3.53
N LEU A 317 3.66 -14.35 3.47
CA LEU A 317 2.22 -14.10 3.27
C LEU A 317 1.42 -14.41 4.53
N ASN A 318 0.44 -13.55 4.85
CA ASN A 318 -0.59 -13.89 5.84
C ASN A 318 -1.53 -14.94 5.23
N LEU A 319 -1.70 -16.07 5.94
CA LEU A 319 -2.56 -17.17 5.50
C LEU A 319 -3.96 -17.12 6.13
N LYS A 320 -4.16 -16.30 7.18
CA LYS A 320 -5.42 -16.19 7.92
C LYS A 320 -6.32 -15.13 7.28
N HIS A 321 -6.93 -15.48 6.15
CA HIS A 321 -7.93 -14.65 5.48
C HIS A 321 -8.91 -15.53 4.69
N ASP A 322 -10.04 -14.95 4.30
CA ASP A 322 -11.05 -15.67 3.51
C ASP A 322 -10.48 -16.02 2.13
N VAL A 323 -10.75 -17.24 1.65
CA VAL A 323 -10.27 -17.79 0.37
C VAL A 323 -11.11 -17.31 -0.80
#